data_AF-A0A2K3KUN7-F1
#
_entry.id   AF-A0A2K3KUN7-F1
#
_cell.length_a   1.000
_cell.length_b   1.000
_cell.length_c   1.000
_cell.angle_alpha   90.00
_cell.angle_beta   90.00
_cell.angle_gamma   90.00
#
_symmetry.space_group_name_H-M   'P 1'
#
loop_
_entity.id
_entity.type
_entity.pdbx_description
1 polymer ?
#
loop_
_entity_poly.entity_id
_entity_poly.type
_entity_poly.pdbx_seq_one_letter_code
_entity_poly.pdbx_strand_id
1 'polypeptide(L)' 'MGSKWDIEKFTGSNDFGLWKVKMRAILTHQKCSEALSGIANMPNTFSAAE' A
#
# COMPACT_ATOMS: atom_id res chain seq x y z
N MET A 1 13.81 8.29 13.91
CA MET A 1 13.97 6.83 13.80
C MET A 1 12.89 6.32 12.87
N GLY A 2 13.22 5.98 11.63
CA GLY A 2 12.25 5.45 10.68
C GLY A 2 12.00 3.98 10.98
N SER A 3 10.81 3.64 11.45
CA SER A 3 10.38 2.24 11.56
C SER A 3 10.32 1.65 10.15
N LYS A 4 11.32 0.84 9.79
CA LYS A 4 11.30 0.05 8.57
C LYS A 4 10.19 -0.99 8.74
N TRP A 5 9.08 -0.80 8.05
CA TRP A 5 8.01 -1.79 7.99
C TRP A 5 8.56 -2.98 7.20
N ASP A 6 8.64 -4.15 7.83
CA ASP A 6 8.90 -5.39 7.11
C ASP A 6 7.60 -5.79 6.41
N ILE A 7 7.48 -5.35 5.15
CA ILE A 7 6.31 -5.57 4.34
C ILE A 7 6.50 -6.88 3.58
N GLU A 8 5.71 -7.88 3.95
CA GLU A 8 5.61 -9.12 3.21
C GLU A 8 5.15 -8.82 1.77
N LYS A 9 5.98 -9.15 0.77
CA LYS A 9 5.57 -9.04 -0.64
C LYS A 9 4.44 -10.01 -0.91
N PHE A 10 3.45 -9.58 -1.67
CA PHE A 10 2.43 -10.49 -2.17
C PHE A 10 3.06 -11.42 -3.22
N THR A 11 3.17 -12.70 -2.89
CA THR A 11 3.74 -13.74 -3.77
C THR A 11 2.67 -14.55 -4.51
N GLY A 12 1.39 -14.22 -4.32
CA GLY A 12 0.26 -15.01 -4.85
C GLY A 12 -0.11 -16.22 -4.00
N SER A 13 0.85 -16.79 -3.25
CA SER A 13 0.59 -17.86 -2.28
C SER A 13 0.07 -17.37 -0.94
N ASN A 14 0.24 -16.08 -0.64
CA ASN A 14 -0.19 -15.49 0.63
C ASN A 14 -1.70 -15.20 0.57
N ASP A 15 -2.35 -15.26 1.74
CA ASP A 15 -3.76 -14.86 1.83
C ASP A 15 -3.93 -13.38 1.45
N PHE A 16 -4.64 -13.14 0.35
CA PHE A 16 -4.83 -11.80 -0.18
C PHE A 16 -5.61 -10.90 0.77
N GLY A 17 -6.57 -11.46 1.53
CA GLY A 17 -7.36 -10.71 2.51
C GLY A 17 -6.48 -10.18 3.63
N LEU A 18 -5.67 -11.05 4.22
CA LEU A 18 -4.73 -10.74 5.29
C LEU A 18 -3.65 -9.76 4.81
N TRP A 19 -3.11 -9.98 3.61
CA TRP A 19 -2.13 -9.07 3.01
C TRP A 19 -2.70 -7.67 2.81
N LYS A 20 -3.94 -7.55 2.32
CA LYS A 20 -4.64 -6.28 2.14
C LYS A 20 -4.87 -5.54 3.46
N VAL A 21 -5.23 -6.26 4.53
CA VAL A 21 -5.41 -5.66 5.86
C VAL A 21 -4.07 -5.13 6.42
N LYS A 22 -2.98 -5.91 6.28
CA LYS A 22 -1.63 -5.45 6.66
C LYS A 22 -1.23 -4.19 5.90
N MET A 23 -1.43 -4.15 4.58
CA MET A 23 -1.13 -2.97 3.76
C MET A 23 -1.95 -1.74 4.16
N ARG A 24 -3.24 -1.93 4.48
CA ARG A 24 -4.09 -0.85 4.98
C ARG A 24 -3.52 -0.23 6.25
N ALA A 25 -3.15 -1.07 7.23
CA ALA A 25 -2.60 -0.58 8.49
C ALA A 25 -1.31 0.22 8.29
N ILE A 26 -0.41 -0.26 7.43
CA ILE A 26 0.86 0.42 7.12
C ILE A 26 0.61 1.77 6.45
N LEU A 27 -0.24 1.81 5.42
CA LEU A 27 -0.54 3.05 4.68
C LEU A 27 -1.22 4.08 5.58
N THR A 28 -2.13 3.66 6.46
CA THR A 28 -2.74 4.54 7.46
C THR A 28 -1.68 5.09 8.43
N HIS A 29 -0.78 4.24 8.92
CA HIS A 29 0.29 4.66 9.84
C HIS A 29 1.25 5.67 9.19
N GLN A 30 1.55 5.49 7.90
CA GLN A 30 2.42 6.40 7.14
C GLN A 30 1.71 7.67 6.64
N LYS A 31 0.45 7.91 7.04
CA LYS A 31 -0.39 9.02 6.54
C LYS A 31 -0.60 8.96 5.00
N CYS A 32 -0.38 7.81 4.38
CA CYS A 32 -0.64 7.53 2.96
C CYS A 32 -2.02 6.89 2.77
N SER A 33 -3.03 7.29 3.56
CA SER A 33 -4.39 6.76 3.44
C SER A 33 -5.01 7.04 2.07
N GLU A 34 -4.55 8.08 1.38
CA GLU A 34 -4.98 8.42 0.02
C GLU A 34 -4.65 7.32 -1.00
N ALA A 35 -3.56 6.57 -0.80
CA ALA A 35 -3.20 5.41 -1.61
C ALA A 35 -4.22 4.25 -1.49
N LEU A 36 -5.05 4.23 -0.44
CA LEU A 36 -6.14 3.26 -0.28
C LEU A 36 -7.39 3.64 -1.08
N SER A 37 -7.50 4.89 -1.51
CA SER A 37 -8.63 5.41 -2.28
C SER A 37 -8.63 4.91 -3.74
N GLY A 38 -7.58 4.17 -4.12
CA GLY A 38 -7.42 3.54 -5.42
C GLY A 38 -7.02 4.53 -6.52
N ILE A 39 -6.85 4.00 -7.74
CA ILE A 39 -6.35 4.75 -8.89
C ILE A 39 -7.24 5.95 -9.22
N ALA A 40 -8.55 5.85 -8.97
CA ALA A 40 -9.52 6.91 -9.24
C ALA A 40 -9.29 8.20 -8.42
N ASN A 41 -8.59 8.12 -7.29
CA ASN A 41 -8.26 9.25 -6.41
C ASN A 41 -6.75 9.50 -6.32
N MET A 42 -5.94 8.78 -7.10
CA MET A 42 -4.49 8.97 -7.06
C MET A 42 -4.13 10.20 -7.92
N PRO A 43 -3.30 11.14 -7.41
CA PRO A 43 -2.93 12.30 -8.19
C PRO A 43 -2.21 11.87 -9.47
N ASN A 44 -2.55 12.51 -10.59
CA ASN A 44 -2.05 12.24 -11.94
C ASN A 44 -0.51 12.43 -12.09
N THR A 45 0.17 12.81 -10.99
CA THR A 45 1.62 12.96 -10.87
C THR A 45 2.35 11.62 -10.74
N PHE A 46 1.64 10.53 -10.42
CA PHE A 46 2.20 9.17 -10.37
C PHE A 46 1.95 8.38 -11.67
N SER A 47 1.82 9.06 -12.81
CA SER A 47 1.78 8.37 -14.11
C SER A 47 2.92 7.36 -14.19
N ALA A 48 2.57 6.12 -14.51
CA ALA A 48 3.53 5.10 -14.83
C ALA A 48 4.41 5.64 -15.97
N ALA A 49 5.67 5.93 -15.67
CA ALA A 49 6.66 6.05 -16.72
C ALA A 49 6.76 4.66 -17.35
N GLU A 50 6.24 4.54 -18.58
CA GLU A 50 6.49 3.42 -19.48
C GLU A 50 7.99 3.30 -19.82
#